data_AF-A0A511BQA2-F1
#
_entry.id   AF-A0A511BQA2-F1
#
_cell.length_a   1.000
_cell.length_b   1.000
_cell.length_c   1.000
_cell.angle_alpha   90.00
_cell.angle_beta   90.00
_cell.angle_gamma   90.00
#
_symmetry.space_group_name_H-M   'P 1'
#
loop_
_entity.id
_entity.type
_entity.pdbx_description
1 polymer ?
#
loop_
_entity_poly.entity_id
_entity_poly.type
_entity_poly.pdbx_seq_one_letter_code
_entity_poly.pdbx_strand_id
1 'polypeptide(L)'
;MLSAAPYTLHVATGCAADIRIRGLDRLDGMVDMRDIPSGLSLSAAAHDAWLTGDACGEDATIRVKTGTAVVVTAMNYDSLTIGWVDGPVAARQGRGTLRIDKATALIYRGSGPGDLTLDTLAGPALLALSGPGDITIGTARAPSFDLSQTGPGDLEIRHGTIDRLTFALSGSGDAFFDGVAHEAALQTGGPGDIRVREVRDALHSHSTGPGTITVVTPPPRLTHKLPQQSPHSPKKGARGKTALILPDGTVIDAHRMTKADGTVVDFDALRQMSARAIVSPRPSSSRSSSSQSSSSGSTGTEETPSPPGPPSPPERPSGTGAAHAPVPAVADEESEEESGLGSGIVLLVVLALALLRRRIVPPLIRWLHRISPTLGKRLEPALMAVAARPSKPEPSTQLPELLALTERLQRLDRRVGNVESCLTSREFHLHRQLEALDRQPG
;
A
#
# COMPACT_ATOMS: atom_id res chain seq x y z
N MET A 1 -4.93 17.95 8.87
CA MET A 1 -6.27 17.35 9.05
C MET A 1 -6.49 16.85 10.48
N LEU A 2 -5.57 16.09 11.08
CA LEU A 2 -5.72 15.61 12.47
C LEU A 2 -5.54 16.69 13.55
N SER A 3 -4.75 17.74 13.29
CA SER A 3 -4.45 18.82 14.25
C SER A 3 -5.64 19.73 14.62
N ALA A 4 -6.79 19.57 13.97
CA ALA A 4 -7.99 20.36 14.28
C ALA A 4 -8.80 19.79 15.47
N ALA A 5 -8.52 18.55 15.88
CA ALA A 5 -9.16 17.96 17.03
C ALA A 5 -8.51 18.45 18.34
N PRO A 6 -9.29 18.72 19.40
CA PRO A 6 -8.76 19.12 20.70
C PRO A 6 -8.03 17.99 21.43
N TYR A 7 -8.25 16.74 21.02
CA TYR A 7 -7.75 15.55 21.69
C TYR A 7 -7.34 14.50 20.65
N THR A 8 -6.31 13.69 20.93
CA THR A 8 -5.85 12.59 20.06
C THR A 8 -5.69 11.29 20.83
N LEU A 9 -6.44 10.25 20.45
CA LEU A 9 -6.24 8.88 20.92
C LEU A 9 -5.35 8.13 19.93
N HIS A 10 -4.19 7.68 20.40
CA HIS A 10 -3.28 6.80 19.69
C HIS A 10 -3.53 5.34 20.11
N VAL A 11 -3.82 4.49 19.14
CA VAL A 11 -4.05 3.04 19.34
C VAL A 11 -2.88 2.29 18.70
N ALA A 12 -1.91 1.95 19.52
CA ALA A 12 -0.65 1.32 19.14
C ALA A 12 -0.49 -0.05 19.82
N THR A 13 -1.45 -0.93 19.56
CA THR A 13 -1.43 -2.32 20.05
C THR A 13 -0.85 -3.26 18.99
N GLY A 14 -0.06 -4.26 19.37
CA GLY A 14 0.46 -5.24 18.42
C GLY A 14 -0.57 -6.32 18.06
N CYS A 15 -1.42 -6.71 19.00
CA CYS A 15 -2.61 -7.53 18.77
C CYS A 15 -3.73 -7.26 19.78
N ALA A 16 -4.98 -7.34 19.32
CA ALA A 16 -6.19 -7.36 20.14
C ALA A 16 -7.31 -8.12 19.40
N ALA A 17 -8.25 -8.72 20.14
CA ALA A 17 -9.42 -9.34 19.51
C ALA A 17 -10.39 -8.25 19.03
N ASP A 18 -11.26 -7.77 19.92
CA ASP A 18 -12.21 -6.70 19.61
C ASP A 18 -11.87 -5.41 20.38
N ILE A 19 -11.48 -4.37 19.66
CA ILE A 19 -11.33 -3.02 20.22
C ILE A 19 -12.57 -2.20 19.87
N ARG A 20 -13.25 -1.65 20.88
CA ARG A 20 -14.41 -0.77 20.72
C ARG A 20 -14.11 0.60 21.28
N ILE A 21 -14.01 1.60 20.42
CA ILE A 21 -13.83 3.01 20.78
C ILE A 21 -15.19 3.69 20.67
N ARG A 22 -15.66 4.26 21.78
CA ARG A 22 -16.96 4.92 21.85
C ARG A 22 -16.81 6.38 22.24
N GLY A 23 -17.36 7.28 21.44
CA GLY A 23 -17.49 8.68 21.80
C GLY A 23 -18.62 8.93 22.79
N LEU A 24 -18.41 9.89 23.70
CA LEU A 24 -19.39 10.36 24.68
C LEU A 24 -19.35 11.90 24.75
N ASP A 25 -20.53 12.53 24.82
CA ASP A 25 -20.65 13.99 24.89
C ASP A 25 -20.10 14.56 26.20
N ARG A 26 -20.26 13.80 27.29
CA ARG A 26 -19.75 14.12 28.61
C ARG A 26 -18.91 12.97 29.13
N LEU A 27 -17.64 13.26 29.39
CA LEU A 27 -16.69 12.37 30.02
C LEU A 27 -15.87 13.18 31.03
N ASP A 28 -15.70 12.63 32.24
CA ASP A 28 -14.86 13.22 33.28
C ASP A 28 -13.38 12.97 32.93
N GLY A 29 -12.89 13.73 31.96
CA GLY A 29 -11.58 13.55 31.33
C GLY A 29 -11.69 13.37 29.80
N MET A 30 -10.54 13.14 29.16
CA MET A 30 -10.48 12.91 27.70
C MET A 30 -10.81 11.46 27.33
N VAL A 31 -10.35 10.51 28.13
CA VAL A 31 -10.44 9.08 27.89
C VAL A 31 -10.73 8.35 29.20
N ASP A 32 -11.60 7.35 29.15
CA ASP A 32 -11.93 6.45 30.25
C ASP A 32 -11.91 5.01 29.72
N MET A 33 -11.24 4.13 30.45
CA MET A 33 -11.24 2.70 30.19
C MET A 33 -11.37 2.02 31.54
N ARG A 34 -12.59 1.54 31.84
CA ARG A 34 -12.94 1.00 33.16
C ARG A 34 -12.34 -0.38 33.42
N ASP A 35 -12.21 -1.18 32.36
CA ASP A 35 -11.64 -2.52 32.40
C ASP A 35 -10.55 -2.59 31.32
N ILE A 36 -9.28 -2.47 31.73
CA ILE A 36 -8.14 -2.62 30.83
C ILE A 36 -7.74 -4.11 30.83
N PRO A 37 -7.86 -4.82 29.70
CA PRO A 37 -7.37 -6.18 29.50
C PRO A 37 -5.96 -6.41 29.99
N SER A 38 -5.67 -7.65 30.39
CA SER A 38 -4.30 -8.01 30.75
C SER A 38 -3.39 -7.87 29.53
N GLY A 39 -2.31 -7.09 29.66
CA GLY A 39 -1.38 -6.82 28.56
C GLY A 39 -1.62 -5.52 27.79
N LEU A 40 -2.73 -4.82 28.02
CA LEU A 40 -2.91 -3.44 27.55
C LEU A 40 -2.53 -2.42 28.62
N SER A 41 -2.06 -1.27 28.18
CA SER A 41 -1.77 -0.11 29.00
C SER A 41 -2.37 1.13 28.35
N LEU A 42 -3.10 1.92 29.14
CA LEU A 42 -3.63 3.21 28.72
C LEU A 42 -2.91 4.31 29.50
N SER A 43 -2.18 5.16 28.79
CA SER A 43 -1.56 6.36 29.34
C SER A 43 -2.25 7.60 28.79
N ALA A 44 -2.69 8.50 29.66
CA ALA A 44 -3.36 9.74 29.27
C ALA A 44 -2.52 10.95 29.69
N ALA A 45 -2.29 11.85 28.73
CA ALA A 45 -1.74 13.18 28.90
C ALA A 45 -2.85 14.23 28.74
N ALA A 46 -2.49 15.52 28.69
CA ALA A 46 -3.46 16.62 28.64
C ALA A 46 -4.33 16.63 27.37
N HIS A 47 -3.74 16.32 26.20
CA HIS A 47 -4.42 16.32 24.90
C HIS A 47 -4.24 15.00 24.14
N ASP A 48 -3.41 14.09 24.64
CA ASP A 48 -3.07 12.85 23.96
C ASP A 48 -3.31 11.67 24.89
N ALA A 49 -3.84 10.58 24.35
CA ALA A 49 -3.94 9.31 25.05
C ALA A 49 -3.30 8.21 24.20
N TRP A 50 -2.63 7.27 24.85
CA TRP A 50 -1.90 6.19 24.21
C TRP A 50 -2.38 4.86 24.78
N LEU A 51 -3.01 4.06 23.93
CA LEU A 51 -3.25 2.65 24.19
C LEU A 51 -2.11 1.84 23.57
N THR A 52 -1.35 1.15 24.40
CA THR A 52 -0.21 0.33 23.99
C THR A 52 -0.28 -1.07 24.61
N GLY A 53 0.56 -1.98 24.10
CA GLY A 53 0.65 -3.36 24.58
C GLY A 53 -0.10 -4.34 23.67
N ASP A 54 -0.29 -5.54 24.19
CA ASP A 54 -0.78 -6.70 23.44
C ASP A 54 -1.78 -7.48 24.29
N ALA A 55 -3.00 -7.65 23.79
CA ALA A 55 -4.04 -8.45 24.43
C ALA A 55 -4.79 -9.27 23.37
N CYS A 56 -4.04 -10.13 22.69
CA CYS A 56 -4.58 -11.12 21.76
C CYS A 56 -5.70 -11.93 22.45
N GLY A 57 -6.95 -11.83 21.97
CA GLY A 57 -8.07 -12.62 22.48
C GLY A 57 -8.91 -11.97 23.59
N GLU A 58 -8.54 -10.77 24.08
CA GLU A 58 -9.37 -10.02 25.02
C GLU A 58 -10.04 -8.81 24.34
N ASP A 59 -11.28 -8.52 24.74
CA ASP A 59 -12.04 -7.37 24.29
C ASP A 59 -11.65 -6.11 25.07
N ALA A 60 -11.43 -5.01 24.37
CA ALA A 60 -11.10 -3.71 24.95
C ALA A 60 -12.18 -2.68 24.59
N THR A 61 -12.77 -2.01 25.58
CA THR A 61 -13.70 -0.90 25.33
C THR A 61 -13.15 0.41 25.88
N ILE A 62 -12.93 1.38 25.00
CA ILE A 62 -12.35 2.69 25.32
C ILE A 62 -13.42 3.73 25.10
N ARG A 63 -13.61 4.62 26.07
CA ARG A 63 -14.52 5.75 25.97
C ARG A 63 -13.70 7.02 25.78
N VAL A 64 -14.03 7.80 24.77
CA VAL A 64 -13.39 9.09 24.49
C VAL A 64 -14.43 10.17 24.39
N LYS A 65 -14.02 11.42 24.53
CA LYS A 65 -14.88 12.56 24.23
C LYS A 65 -15.18 12.64 22.73
N THR A 66 -16.38 13.04 22.34
CA THR A 66 -16.71 13.33 20.94
C THR A 66 -15.79 14.41 20.35
N GLY A 67 -15.48 14.33 19.07
CA GLY A 67 -14.54 15.19 18.36
C GLY A 67 -13.06 14.81 18.54
N THR A 68 -12.75 13.75 19.30
CA THR A 68 -11.39 13.24 19.47
C THR A 68 -10.85 12.65 18.16
N ALA A 69 -9.63 13.03 17.78
CA ALA A 69 -8.91 12.38 16.69
C ALA A 69 -8.51 10.96 17.08
N VAL A 70 -8.74 9.98 16.22
CA VAL A 70 -8.32 8.60 16.48
C VAL A 70 -7.23 8.21 15.49
N VAL A 71 -6.07 7.83 16.01
CA VAL A 71 -4.90 7.42 15.24
C VAL A 71 -4.61 5.95 15.54
N VAL A 72 -4.93 5.07 14.60
CA VAL A 72 -4.75 3.62 14.72
C VAL A 72 -3.48 3.23 13.97
N THR A 73 -2.45 2.83 14.71
CA THR A 73 -1.21 2.28 14.15
C THR A 73 -1.15 0.76 14.27
N ALA A 74 -2.03 0.16 15.07
CA ALA A 74 -2.24 -1.27 15.14
C ALA A 74 -2.55 -1.84 13.73
N MET A 75 -1.80 -2.86 13.32
CA MET A 75 -1.99 -3.47 11.99
C MET A 75 -2.81 -4.76 12.03
N ASN A 76 -2.95 -5.39 13.19
CA ASN A 76 -3.62 -6.68 13.35
C ASN A 76 -4.60 -6.62 14.51
N TYR A 77 -5.87 -6.75 14.21
CA TYR A 77 -6.97 -6.92 15.15
C TYR A 77 -8.02 -7.85 14.52
N ASP A 78 -8.93 -8.44 15.30
CA ASP A 78 -10.05 -9.18 14.70
C ASP A 78 -11.14 -8.18 14.30
N SER A 79 -11.54 -7.31 15.22
CA SER A 79 -12.44 -6.18 14.96
C SER A 79 -11.99 -4.91 15.67
N LEU A 80 -12.04 -3.78 14.97
CA LEU A 80 -11.91 -2.45 15.55
C LEU A 80 -13.14 -1.63 15.18
N THR A 81 -13.93 -1.24 16.17
CA THR A 81 -15.13 -0.42 15.97
C THR A 81 -14.92 0.96 16.59
N ILE A 82 -15.09 2.01 15.79
CA ILE A 82 -15.05 3.42 16.20
C ILE A 82 -16.45 4.00 16.04
N GLY A 83 -17.18 4.07 17.15
CA GLY A 83 -18.56 4.54 17.16
C GLY A 83 -18.74 5.85 17.90
N TRP A 84 -19.59 6.73 17.37
CA TRP A 84 -19.99 8.00 18.02
C TRP A 84 -18.85 8.96 18.36
N VAL A 85 -17.63 8.77 17.82
CA VAL A 85 -16.50 9.65 18.10
C VAL A 85 -16.61 10.97 17.32
N ASP A 86 -17.17 10.96 16.11
CA ASP A 86 -17.40 12.16 15.28
C ASP A 86 -16.14 13.03 15.06
N GLY A 87 -14.95 12.40 15.12
CA GLY A 87 -13.65 13.03 14.94
C GLY A 87 -12.96 12.61 13.64
N PRO A 88 -11.77 13.18 13.36
CA PRO A 88 -10.93 12.71 12.26
C PRO A 88 -10.28 11.38 12.61
N VAL A 89 -10.18 10.48 11.64
CA VAL A 89 -9.60 9.15 11.83
C VAL A 89 -8.41 8.97 10.89
N ALA A 90 -7.29 8.53 11.44
CA ALA A 90 -6.16 8.02 10.67
C ALA A 90 -5.92 6.58 11.06
N ALA A 91 -6.02 5.64 10.12
CA ALA A 91 -5.91 4.22 10.42
C ALA A 91 -4.99 3.51 9.43
N ARG A 92 -4.22 2.57 9.97
CA ARG A 92 -3.48 1.57 9.22
C ARG A 92 -4.11 0.22 9.49
N GLN A 93 -4.16 -0.64 8.48
CA GLN A 93 -4.75 -1.96 8.61
C GLN A 93 -3.96 -2.97 7.78
N GLY A 94 -3.62 -4.08 8.42
CA GLY A 94 -3.12 -5.29 7.77
C GLY A 94 -4.22 -6.34 7.73
N ARG A 95 -4.71 -6.76 8.90
CA ARG A 95 -5.75 -7.79 9.06
C ARG A 95 -6.83 -7.31 10.04
N GLY A 96 -8.05 -7.81 9.86
CA GLY A 96 -9.21 -7.54 10.71
C GLY A 96 -10.29 -6.79 9.99
N THR A 97 -11.37 -6.47 10.70
CA THR A 97 -12.40 -5.56 10.20
C THR A 97 -12.37 -4.24 10.96
N LEU A 98 -12.32 -3.12 10.24
CA LEU A 98 -12.43 -1.77 10.79
C LEU A 98 -13.83 -1.23 10.48
N ARG A 99 -14.59 -0.89 11.52
CA ARG A 99 -15.92 -0.27 11.41
C ARG A 99 -15.88 1.12 12.00
N ILE A 100 -16.34 2.12 11.25
CA ILE A 100 -16.38 3.50 11.68
C ILE A 100 -17.79 4.03 11.41
N ASP A 101 -18.48 4.51 12.44
CA ASP A 101 -19.82 5.07 12.26
C ASP A 101 -19.74 6.40 11.47
N LYS A 102 -18.86 7.30 11.91
CA LYS A 102 -18.69 8.61 11.28
C LYS A 102 -17.28 9.14 11.43
N ALA A 103 -16.77 9.72 10.34
CA ALA A 103 -15.46 10.38 10.31
C ALA A 103 -15.60 11.79 9.70
N THR A 104 -15.01 12.80 10.35
CA THR A 104 -14.95 14.17 9.82
C THR A 104 -13.76 14.40 8.89
N ALA A 105 -12.77 13.51 8.93
CA ALA A 105 -11.74 13.33 7.92
C ALA A 105 -11.22 11.88 8.01
N LEU A 106 -10.76 11.31 6.90
CA LEU A 106 -10.23 9.96 6.88
C LEU A 106 -8.85 9.91 6.21
N ILE A 107 -7.87 9.34 6.89
CA ILE A 107 -6.62 8.88 6.26
C ILE A 107 -6.55 7.38 6.50
N TYR A 108 -6.63 6.58 5.46
CA TYR A 108 -6.64 5.13 5.59
C TYR A 108 -5.55 4.50 4.73
N ARG A 109 -4.79 3.57 5.32
CA ARG A 109 -3.80 2.77 4.60
C ARG A 109 -4.00 1.30 4.89
N GLY A 110 -4.52 0.57 3.91
CA GLY A 110 -4.71 -0.88 3.95
C GLY A 110 -3.62 -1.61 3.18
N SER A 111 -2.98 -2.61 3.76
CA SER A 111 -1.93 -3.40 3.09
C SER A 111 -2.11 -4.92 3.21
N GLY A 112 -3.31 -5.38 3.56
CA GLY A 112 -3.61 -6.80 3.72
C GLY A 112 -5.11 -7.07 3.53
N PRO A 113 -5.61 -8.24 3.97
CA PRO A 113 -6.99 -8.68 3.74
C PRO A 113 -8.00 -8.04 4.72
N GLY A 114 -7.68 -6.88 5.27
CA GLY A 114 -8.56 -6.23 6.24
C GLY A 114 -9.56 -5.31 5.55
N ASP A 115 -10.83 -5.44 5.93
CA ASP A 115 -11.93 -4.66 5.36
C ASP A 115 -12.22 -3.41 6.19
N LEU A 116 -12.67 -2.35 5.52
CA LEU A 116 -13.12 -1.11 6.13
C LEU A 116 -14.59 -0.86 5.80
N THR A 117 -15.41 -0.67 6.82
CA THR A 117 -16.76 -0.14 6.68
C THR A 117 -16.84 1.23 7.36
N LEU A 118 -17.23 2.26 6.60
CA LEU A 118 -17.49 3.60 7.11
C LEU A 118 -18.93 4.02 6.79
N ASP A 119 -19.77 4.27 7.79
CA ASP A 119 -21.16 4.62 7.50
C ASP A 119 -21.29 6.04 6.94
N THR A 120 -20.65 7.04 7.56
CA THR A 120 -20.68 8.43 7.10
C THR A 120 -19.31 9.10 7.06
N LEU A 121 -18.89 9.55 5.88
CA LEU A 121 -17.78 10.47 5.71
C LEU A 121 -18.31 11.91 5.58
N ALA A 122 -17.89 12.82 6.44
CA ALA A 122 -18.35 14.21 6.48
C ALA A 122 -17.24 15.24 6.20
N GLY A 123 -16.13 14.81 5.58
CA GLY A 123 -15.05 15.69 5.19
C GLY A 123 -14.00 14.96 4.34
N PRO A 124 -12.79 15.51 4.20
CA PRO A 124 -11.82 15.03 3.23
C PRO A 124 -11.32 13.63 3.55
N ALA A 125 -11.05 12.84 2.51
CA ALA A 125 -10.52 11.48 2.65
C ALA A 125 -9.34 11.20 1.71
N LEU A 126 -8.36 10.47 2.24
CA LEU A 126 -7.22 9.92 1.51
C LEU A 126 -7.07 8.44 1.84
N LEU A 127 -7.22 7.59 0.84
CA LEU A 127 -7.17 6.14 0.96
C LEU A 127 -6.02 5.59 0.10
N ALA A 128 -5.17 4.77 0.70
CA ALA A 128 -4.08 4.07 0.02
C ALA A 128 -4.17 2.56 0.28
N LEU A 129 -4.44 1.77 -0.76
CA LEU A 129 -4.70 0.34 -0.67
C LEU A 129 -3.66 -0.46 -1.41
N SER A 130 -3.14 -1.47 -0.75
CA SER A 130 -2.10 -2.36 -1.27
C SER A 130 -2.36 -3.80 -0.83
N GLY A 131 -3.59 -4.30 -1.02
CA GLY A 131 -4.02 -5.61 -0.58
C GLY A 131 -5.41 -6.00 -1.10
N PRO A 132 -5.92 -7.17 -0.70
CA PRO A 132 -7.21 -7.69 -1.13
C PRO A 132 -8.41 -7.26 -0.25
N GLY A 133 -8.20 -6.41 0.76
CA GLY A 133 -9.29 -5.95 1.63
C GLY A 133 -10.21 -4.95 0.93
N ASP A 134 -11.49 -5.06 1.23
CA ASP A 134 -12.55 -4.26 0.61
C ASP A 134 -12.91 -3.03 1.46
N ILE A 135 -13.46 -2.01 0.80
CA ILE A 135 -13.93 -0.80 1.47
C ILE A 135 -15.35 -0.50 1.08
N THR A 136 -16.20 -0.32 2.08
CA THR A 136 -17.56 0.17 1.90
C THR A 136 -17.77 1.48 2.65
N ILE A 137 -18.20 2.52 1.94
CA ILE A 137 -18.61 3.80 2.50
C ILE A 137 -20.11 3.99 2.25
N GLY A 138 -20.89 4.19 3.30
CA GLY A 138 -22.34 4.41 3.19
C GLY A 138 -22.68 5.72 2.51
N THR A 139 -22.36 6.84 3.16
CA THR A 139 -22.58 8.19 2.63
C THR A 139 -21.30 9.01 2.69
N ALA A 140 -20.90 9.60 1.57
CA ALA A 140 -19.76 10.53 1.50
C ALA A 140 -20.21 11.96 1.20
N ARG A 141 -19.90 12.90 2.09
CA ARG A 141 -19.98 14.35 1.85
C ARG A 141 -18.62 14.94 2.11
N ALA A 142 -17.84 15.14 1.06
CA ALA A 142 -16.43 15.47 1.18
C ALA A 142 -16.01 16.55 0.17
N PRO A 143 -15.19 17.53 0.57
CA PRO A 143 -14.58 18.46 -0.38
C PRO A 143 -13.55 17.76 -1.28
N SER A 144 -12.90 16.71 -0.80
CA SER A 144 -11.97 15.91 -1.59
C SER A 144 -11.99 14.44 -1.15
N PHE A 145 -11.88 13.56 -2.13
CA PHE A 145 -11.74 12.12 -1.90
C PHE A 145 -10.69 11.57 -2.86
N ASP A 146 -9.57 11.11 -2.31
CA ASP A 146 -8.45 10.58 -3.08
C ASP A 146 -8.24 9.11 -2.76
N LEU A 147 -8.36 8.24 -3.77
CA LEU A 147 -8.06 6.81 -3.71
C LEU A 147 -6.85 6.48 -4.58
N SER A 148 -5.87 5.81 -3.98
CA SER A 148 -4.82 5.09 -4.69
C SER A 148 -4.86 3.62 -4.29
N GLN A 149 -5.11 2.74 -5.26
CA GLN A 149 -5.25 1.31 -5.00
C GLN A 149 -4.39 0.47 -5.94
N THR A 150 -3.59 -0.39 -5.33
CA THR A 150 -2.72 -1.37 -5.98
C THR A 150 -3.02 -2.74 -5.37
N GLY A 151 -4.11 -3.37 -5.82
CA GLY A 151 -4.55 -4.65 -5.28
C GLY A 151 -5.89 -5.10 -5.85
N PRO A 152 -6.36 -6.29 -5.47
CA PRO A 152 -7.61 -6.84 -5.95
C PRO A 152 -8.84 -6.47 -5.12
N GLY A 153 -8.71 -5.75 -4.01
CA GLY A 153 -9.86 -5.37 -3.17
C GLY A 153 -10.72 -4.29 -3.83
N ASP A 154 -12.00 -4.25 -3.51
CA ASP A 154 -12.97 -3.35 -4.13
C ASP A 154 -13.28 -2.13 -3.25
N LEU A 155 -13.66 -1.02 -3.88
CA LEU A 155 -14.20 0.16 -3.20
C LEU A 155 -15.65 0.40 -3.63
N GLU A 156 -16.55 0.49 -2.66
CA GLU A 156 -17.93 0.91 -2.86
C GLU A 156 -18.26 2.15 -2.03
N ILE A 157 -18.72 3.21 -2.68
CA ILE A 157 -19.31 4.38 -2.03
C ILE A 157 -20.77 4.48 -2.47
N ARG A 158 -21.70 4.12 -1.58
CA ARG A 158 -23.11 3.95 -1.94
C ARG A 158 -23.79 5.26 -2.32
N HIS A 159 -23.63 6.32 -1.54
CA HIS A 159 -24.26 7.61 -1.86
C HIS A 159 -23.37 8.78 -1.47
N GLY A 160 -23.63 9.97 -2.02
CA GLY A 160 -22.90 11.16 -1.59
C GLY A 160 -22.80 12.30 -2.58
N THR A 161 -22.11 13.35 -2.12
CA THR A 161 -21.64 14.46 -2.95
C THR A 161 -20.18 14.72 -2.62
N ILE A 162 -19.33 14.69 -3.64
CA ILE A 162 -17.89 14.90 -3.48
C ILE A 162 -17.47 16.02 -4.44
N ASP A 163 -16.80 17.05 -3.94
CA ASP A 163 -16.42 18.18 -4.82
C ASP A 163 -15.29 17.75 -5.76
N ARG A 164 -14.22 17.13 -5.23
CA ARG A 164 -13.14 16.55 -6.03
C ARG A 164 -12.96 15.07 -5.74
N LEU A 165 -13.23 14.24 -6.73
CA LEU A 165 -13.05 12.79 -6.68
C LEU A 165 -11.83 12.36 -7.50
N THR A 166 -10.85 11.72 -6.87
CA THR A 166 -9.69 11.14 -7.56
C THR A 166 -9.65 9.64 -7.31
N PHE A 167 -9.79 8.84 -8.36
CA PHE A 167 -9.58 7.39 -8.30
C PHE A 167 -8.40 7.00 -9.17
N ALA A 168 -7.40 6.34 -8.58
CA ALA A 168 -6.26 5.77 -9.29
C ALA A 168 -6.12 4.28 -8.95
N LEU A 169 -6.48 3.44 -9.92
CA LEU A 169 -6.43 1.97 -9.81
C LEU A 169 -5.29 1.41 -10.65
N SER A 170 -4.43 0.60 -10.02
CA SER A 170 -3.36 -0.14 -10.72
C SER A 170 -3.52 -1.66 -10.56
N GLY A 171 -4.60 -2.12 -9.92
CA GLY A 171 -4.90 -3.53 -9.65
C GLY A 171 -6.15 -4.05 -10.36
N SER A 172 -6.64 -5.20 -9.92
CA SER A 172 -7.83 -5.85 -10.49
C SER A 172 -9.13 -5.54 -9.75
N GLY A 173 -9.08 -4.80 -8.64
CA GLY A 173 -10.28 -4.40 -7.92
C GLY A 173 -11.03 -3.27 -8.61
N ASP A 174 -12.33 -3.23 -8.39
CA ASP A 174 -13.25 -2.25 -8.95
C ASP A 174 -13.48 -1.08 -7.98
N ALA A 175 -13.79 0.10 -8.53
CA ALA A 175 -14.22 1.25 -7.73
C ALA A 175 -15.59 1.75 -8.20
N PHE A 176 -16.56 1.76 -7.28
CA PHE A 176 -17.92 2.20 -7.51
C PHE A 176 -18.28 3.41 -6.64
N PHE A 177 -18.86 4.44 -7.26
CA PHE A 177 -19.43 5.60 -6.56
C PHE A 177 -20.82 5.93 -7.09
N ASP A 178 -21.86 5.63 -6.29
CA ASP A 178 -23.26 5.96 -6.58
C ASP A 178 -23.67 7.33 -5.99
N GLY A 179 -22.77 8.31 -6.16
CA GLY A 179 -22.96 9.69 -5.77
C GLY A 179 -22.89 10.68 -6.94
N VAL A 180 -22.77 11.94 -6.58
CA VAL A 180 -22.49 13.04 -7.50
C VAL A 180 -21.08 13.56 -7.21
N ALA A 181 -20.21 13.55 -8.21
CA ALA A 181 -18.95 14.28 -8.18
C ALA A 181 -19.09 15.61 -8.93
N HIS A 182 -18.48 16.68 -8.43
CA HIS A 182 -18.38 17.92 -9.19
C HIS A 182 -17.22 17.82 -10.20
N GLU A 183 -16.02 17.56 -9.70
CA GLU A 183 -14.82 17.26 -10.46
C GLU A 183 -14.43 15.78 -10.24
N ALA A 184 -14.11 15.06 -11.31
CA ALA A 184 -13.63 13.68 -11.23
C ALA A 184 -12.36 13.47 -12.07
N ALA A 185 -11.31 12.94 -11.43
CA ALA A 185 -10.08 12.46 -12.05
C ALA A 185 -9.98 10.94 -11.87
N LEU A 186 -10.26 10.19 -12.93
CA LEU A 186 -10.38 8.73 -12.90
C LEU A 186 -9.27 8.09 -13.74
N GLN A 187 -8.48 7.21 -13.14
CA GLN A 187 -7.36 6.55 -13.79
C GLN A 187 -7.37 5.06 -13.48
N THR A 188 -7.26 4.23 -14.51
CA THR A 188 -7.05 2.78 -14.35
C THR A 188 -5.91 2.30 -15.24
N GLY A 189 -4.91 1.66 -14.65
CA GLY A 189 -3.82 0.97 -15.35
C GLY A 189 -3.91 -0.55 -15.28
N GLY A 190 -4.85 -1.08 -14.49
CA GLY A 190 -5.08 -2.51 -14.31
C GLY A 190 -6.33 -3.01 -15.05
N PRO A 191 -6.73 -4.28 -14.79
CA PRO A 191 -7.98 -4.84 -15.30
C PRO A 191 -9.23 -4.40 -14.53
N GLY A 192 -9.09 -3.69 -13.40
CA GLY A 192 -10.24 -3.22 -12.62
C GLY A 192 -11.00 -2.07 -13.28
N ASP A 193 -12.32 -2.07 -13.07
CA ASP A 193 -13.26 -1.09 -13.61
C ASP A 193 -13.52 0.07 -12.65
N ILE A 194 -13.76 1.26 -13.20
CA ILE A 194 -14.25 2.43 -12.45
C ILE A 194 -15.67 2.73 -12.90
N ARG A 195 -16.60 2.83 -11.96
CA ARG A 195 -17.99 3.21 -12.20
C ARG A 195 -18.37 4.38 -11.30
N VAL A 196 -18.69 5.52 -11.91
CA VAL A 196 -19.19 6.71 -11.21
C VAL A 196 -20.59 7.02 -11.72
N ARG A 197 -21.55 7.24 -10.82
CA ARG A 197 -22.91 7.59 -11.25
C ARG A 197 -22.92 8.92 -11.98
N GLU A 198 -22.60 10.04 -11.33
CA GLU A 198 -22.78 11.36 -11.95
C GLU A 198 -21.55 12.24 -11.74
N VAL A 199 -21.11 12.93 -12.80
CA VAL A 199 -20.09 13.98 -12.75
C VAL A 199 -20.68 15.25 -13.38
N ARG A 200 -20.62 16.39 -12.67
CA ARG A 200 -21.33 17.62 -13.07
C ARG A 200 -20.49 18.62 -13.84
N ASP A 201 -19.27 18.88 -13.39
CA ASP A 201 -18.50 20.04 -13.84
C ASP A 201 -17.31 19.63 -14.73
N ALA A 202 -16.38 18.84 -14.21
CA ALA A 202 -15.19 18.43 -14.93
C ALA A 202 -14.91 16.92 -14.80
N LEU A 203 -14.63 16.27 -15.92
CA LEU A 203 -14.23 14.87 -15.97
C LEU A 203 -12.88 14.74 -16.69
N HIS A 204 -11.91 14.12 -16.02
CA HIS A 204 -10.65 13.69 -16.57
C HIS A 204 -10.54 12.18 -16.37
N SER A 205 -10.61 11.42 -17.45
CA SER A 205 -10.53 9.96 -17.40
C SER A 205 -9.40 9.45 -18.28
N HIS A 206 -8.56 8.59 -17.74
CA HIS A 206 -7.50 7.91 -18.49
C HIS A 206 -7.47 6.43 -18.14
N SER A 207 -7.63 5.56 -19.14
CA SER A 207 -7.32 4.14 -19.02
C SER A 207 -6.05 3.81 -19.82
N THR A 208 -5.10 3.12 -19.20
CA THR A 208 -3.91 2.55 -19.86
C THR A 208 -3.92 1.01 -19.85
N GLY A 209 -4.79 0.41 -19.02
CA GLY A 209 -4.97 -1.03 -18.89
C GLY A 209 -6.23 -1.56 -19.58
N PRO A 210 -6.54 -2.85 -19.41
CA PRO A 210 -7.76 -3.46 -19.96
C PRO A 210 -9.05 -3.07 -19.21
N GLY A 211 -8.95 -2.41 -18.05
CA GLY A 211 -10.10 -1.93 -17.27
C GLY A 211 -10.87 -0.80 -17.95
N THR A 212 -12.18 -0.72 -17.65
CA THR A 212 -13.11 0.24 -18.23
C THR A 212 -13.49 1.32 -17.22
N ILE A 213 -13.63 2.57 -17.69
CA ILE A 213 -14.16 3.68 -16.91
C ILE A 213 -15.55 4.03 -17.45
N THR A 214 -16.58 3.90 -16.61
CA THR A 214 -17.98 4.23 -16.94
C THR A 214 -18.47 5.36 -16.06
N VAL A 215 -19.03 6.41 -16.68
CA VAL A 215 -19.72 7.50 -15.98
C VAL A 215 -21.17 7.55 -16.46
N VAL A 216 -22.13 7.37 -15.54
CA VAL A 216 -23.58 7.34 -15.87
C VAL A 216 -24.14 8.75 -15.88
N THR A 217 -23.64 9.63 -16.75
CA THR A 217 -24.12 11.00 -16.82
C THR A 217 -25.63 11.01 -17.10
N PRO A 218 -26.50 11.49 -16.17
CA PRO A 218 -27.90 11.68 -16.49
C PRO A 218 -27.98 12.66 -17.65
N PRO A 219 -28.90 12.48 -18.62
CA PRO A 219 -29.02 13.39 -19.75
C PRO A 219 -29.18 14.81 -19.21
N PRO A 220 -28.48 15.81 -19.78
CA PRO A 220 -28.61 17.18 -19.32
C PRO A 220 -30.09 17.53 -19.32
N ARG A 221 -30.62 17.94 -18.16
CA ARG A 221 -31.95 18.55 -18.12
C ARG A 221 -31.83 19.79 -18.96
N LEU A 222 -32.24 19.70 -20.22
CA LEU A 222 -32.52 20.86 -21.05
C LEU A 222 -33.59 21.65 -20.29
N THR A 223 -33.16 22.64 -19.51
CA THR A 223 -34.04 23.72 -19.09
C THR A 223 -34.36 24.50 -20.35
N HIS A 224 -35.23 23.95 -21.19
CA HIS A 224 -36.03 24.75 -22.09
C HIS A 224 -36.85 25.66 -21.19
N LYS A 225 -36.34 26.88 -20.94
CA LYS A 225 -37.23 28.02 -20.80
C LYS A 225 -38.11 27.96 -22.04
N LEU A 226 -39.36 27.52 -21.89
CA LEU A 226 -40.35 27.60 -22.95
C LEU A 226 -40.39 29.06 -23.42
N PRO A 227 -40.03 29.37 -24.68
CA PRO A 227 -40.51 30.59 -25.28
C PRO A 227 -42.02 30.37 -25.45
N GLN A 228 -42.84 31.21 -24.84
CA GLN A 228 -44.24 31.31 -25.23
C GLN A 228 -44.27 31.61 -26.74
N GLN A 229 -44.71 30.64 -27.53
CA GLN A 229 -44.99 30.83 -28.96
C GLN A 229 -46.49 31.06 -29.13
N SER A 230 -46.85 32.25 -29.62
CA SER A 230 -48.09 32.48 -30.35
C SER A 230 -48.05 31.71 -31.68
N PRO A 231 -49.21 31.28 -32.21
CA PRO A 231 -49.25 30.24 -33.22
C PRO A 231 -49.22 30.81 -34.64
N HIS A 232 -48.31 30.33 -35.50
CA HIS A 232 -48.55 30.23 -36.94
C HIS A 232 -47.80 29.04 -37.56
N SER A 233 -48.50 28.39 -38.48
CA SER A 233 -48.34 27.03 -39.02
C SER A 233 -47.27 26.91 -40.13
N PRO A 234 -47.19 25.79 -40.89
CA PRO A 234 -46.33 24.64 -40.63
C PRO A 234 -45.27 24.44 -41.74
N LYS A 235 -44.22 23.64 -41.51
CA LYS A 235 -43.67 22.70 -42.53
C LYS A 235 -42.50 21.83 -42.05
N LYS A 236 -42.67 20.54 -42.35
CA LYS A 236 -41.70 19.50 -42.77
C LYS A 236 -40.42 19.31 -41.96
N GLY A 237 -40.35 18.15 -41.32
CA GLY A 237 -39.23 17.70 -40.50
C GLY A 237 -37.93 17.42 -41.25
N ALA A 238 -36.88 17.29 -40.45
CA ALA A 238 -35.73 16.45 -40.72
C ALA A 238 -35.02 16.18 -39.39
N ARG A 239 -34.70 14.90 -39.18
CA ARG A 239 -33.88 14.38 -38.08
C ARG A 239 -32.58 15.19 -37.98
N GLY A 240 -32.25 15.61 -36.77
CA GLY A 240 -30.94 16.15 -36.44
C GLY A 240 -29.84 15.15 -36.81
N LYS A 241 -29.01 15.55 -37.76
CA LYS A 241 -27.69 14.98 -37.99
C LYS A 241 -26.73 16.15 -37.96
N THR A 242 -25.76 16.07 -37.05
CA THR A 242 -24.65 17.02 -36.89
C THR A 242 -23.86 17.04 -38.20
N ALA A 243 -24.17 17.99 -39.08
CA ALA A 243 -23.47 18.21 -40.33
C ALA A 243 -22.69 19.53 -40.22
N LEU A 244 -21.38 19.45 -40.46
CA LEU A 244 -20.50 20.61 -40.54
C LEU A 244 -20.59 21.18 -41.97
N ILE A 245 -20.90 22.47 -42.10
CA ILE A 245 -20.99 23.16 -43.39
C ILE A 245 -19.79 24.09 -43.52
N LEU A 246 -18.98 23.90 -44.56
CA LEU A 246 -17.84 24.76 -44.86
C LEU A 246 -18.27 26.00 -45.69
N PRO A 247 -17.49 27.10 -45.66
CA PRO A 247 -17.81 28.32 -46.39
C PRO A 247 -17.91 28.16 -47.91
N ASP A 248 -17.29 27.10 -48.44
CA ASP A 248 -17.31 26.74 -49.86
C ASP A 248 -18.59 26.00 -50.28
N GLY A 249 -19.53 25.75 -49.36
CA GLY A 249 -20.77 25.02 -49.61
C GLY A 249 -20.66 23.50 -49.41
N THR A 250 -19.50 23.00 -48.99
CA THR A 250 -19.31 21.58 -48.70
C THR A 250 -20.03 21.19 -47.40
N VAL A 251 -20.77 20.08 -47.44
CA VAL A 251 -21.47 19.51 -46.28
C VAL A 251 -20.81 18.20 -45.87
N ILE A 252 -20.34 18.14 -44.63
CA ILE A 252 -19.71 16.95 -44.04
C ILE A 252 -20.61 16.41 -42.93
N ASP A 253 -21.05 15.16 -43.06
CA ASP A 253 -21.66 14.41 -41.96
C ASP A 253 -20.75 13.23 -41.56
N ALA A 254 -21.16 12.48 -40.53
CA ALA A 254 -20.35 11.37 -39.98
C ALA A 254 -20.03 10.25 -40.99
N HIS A 255 -20.72 10.17 -42.13
CA HIS A 255 -20.60 9.07 -43.09
C HIS A 255 -20.25 9.52 -44.51
N ARG A 256 -20.46 10.80 -44.85
CA ARG A 256 -20.21 11.32 -46.20
C ARG A 256 -19.82 12.79 -46.21
N MET A 257 -19.05 13.15 -47.22
CA MET A 257 -18.76 14.52 -47.61
C MET A 257 -19.39 14.80 -48.96
N THR A 258 -20.19 15.86 -49.06
CA THR A 258 -20.77 16.34 -50.31
C THR A 258 -20.16 17.70 -50.64
N LYS A 259 -19.40 17.79 -51.73
CA LYS A 259 -18.83 19.05 -52.23
C LYS A 259 -19.91 19.91 -52.89
N ALA A 260 -19.63 21.20 -53.04
CA ALA A 260 -20.53 22.15 -53.70
C ALA A 260 -20.82 21.82 -55.18
N ASP A 261 -19.94 21.05 -55.83
CA ASP A 261 -20.12 20.55 -57.21
C ASP A 261 -21.06 19.32 -57.30
N GLY A 262 -21.57 18.84 -56.16
CA GLY A 262 -22.44 17.66 -56.08
C GLY A 262 -21.68 16.34 -55.99
N THR A 263 -20.35 16.34 -55.96
CA THR A 263 -19.53 15.14 -55.76
C THR A 263 -19.72 14.62 -54.34
N VAL A 264 -20.10 13.35 -54.22
CA VAL A 264 -20.28 12.66 -52.93
C VAL A 264 -19.11 11.72 -52.68
N VAL A 265 -18.44 11.91 -51.55
CA VAL A 265 -17.42 11.00 -51.03
C VAL A 265 -18.02 10.27 -49.84
N ASP A 266 -18.22 8.96 -49.97
CA ASP A 266 -18.71 8.09 -48.90
C ASP A 266 -17.53 7.49 -48.14
N PHE A 267 -17.44 7.78 -46.84
CA PHE A 267 -16.32 7.36 -46.00
C PHE A 267 -16.39 5.86 -45.66
N ASP A 268 -17.59 5.28 -45.63
CA ASP A 268 -17.78 3.86 -45.34
C ASP A 268 -17.38 3.00 -46.55
N ALA A 269 -17.61 3.50 -47.78
CA ALA A 269 -17.15 2.86 -49.01
C ALA A 269 -15.61 2.82 -49.13
N LEU A 270 -14.92 3.89 -48.74
CA LEU A 270 -13.45 3.96 -48.74
C LEU A 270 -12.84 2.94 -47.75
N ARG A 271 -13.47 2.76 -46.59
CA ARG A 271 -13.02 1.82 -45.56
C ARG A 271 -13.13 0.36 -46.01
N GLN A 272 -14.17 0.01 -46.78
CA GLN A 272 -14.34 -1.32 -47.37
C GLN A 272 -13.31 -1.60 -48.48
N MET A 273 -12.92 -0.58 -49.24
CA MET A 273 -11.88 -0.70 -50.27
C MET A 273 -10.49 -0.92 -49.66
N SER A 274 -10.15 -0.25 -48.55
CA SER A 274 -8.89 -0.52 -47.83
C SER A 274 -8.83 -1.92 -47.21
N ALA A 275 -9.98 -2.47 -46.78
CA ALA A 275 -10.05 -3.81 -46.20
C ALA A 275 -9.91 -4.94 -47.24
N ARG A 276 -10.25 -4.69 -48.51
CA ARG A 276 -10.10 -5.66 -49.61
C ARG A 276 -8.70 -5.69 -50.23
N ALA A 277 -7.84 -4.72 -49.96
CA ALA A 277 -6.48 -4.64 -50.52
C ALA A 277 -5.42 -5.46 -49.74
N ILE A 278 -5.77 -6.09 -48.61
CA ILE A 278 -4.82 -6.78 -47.71
C ILE A 278 -4.90 -8.33 -47.79
N VAL A 279 -5.80 -8.91 -48.59
CA VAL A 279 -5.94 -10.38 -48.67
C VAL A 279 -5.54 -10.92 -50.04
N SER A 280 -4.25 -11.24 -50.20
CA SER A 280 -3.78 -12.17 -51.25
C SER A 280 -3.94 -13.61 -50.76
N PRO A 281 -4.61 -14.52 -51.51
CA PRO A 281 -4.81 -15.90 -51.07
C PRO A 281 -3.57 -16.76 -51.38
N ARG A 282 -3.05 -17.45 -50.36
CA ARG A 282 -2.02 -18.50 -50.47
C ARG A 282 -2.73 -19.84 -50.72
N PRO A 283 -2.30 -20.67 -51.70
CA PRO A 283 -2.96 -21.94 -51.96
C PRO A 283 -2.57 -23.01 -50.94
N SER A 284 -3.55 -23.82 -50.56
CA SER A 284 -3.45 -24.99 -49.70
C SER A 284 -2.85 -26.19 -50.43
N SER A 285 -1.92 -26.91 -49.80
CA SER A 285 -1.57 -28.28 -50.20
C SER A 285 -1.48 -29.20 -48.98
N SER A 286 -2.45 -30.11 -48.90
CA SER A 286 -2.39 -31.34 -48.12
C SER A 286 -1.59 -32.41 -48.89
N ARG A 287 -0.62 -33.07 -48.25
CA ARG A 287 -0.52 -34.55 -48.18
C ARG A 287 0.81 -34.99 -47.55
N SER A 288 0.67 -36.08 -46.80
CA SER A 288 1.66 -36.84 -46.06
C SER A 288 2.45 -37.85 -46.91
N SER A 289 3.53 -38.32 -46.28
CA SER A 289 4.17 -39.65 -46.29
C SER A 289 5.21 -40.04 -47.36
N SER A 290 6.36 -40.48 -46.81
CA SER A 290 7.42 -41.39 -47.33
C SER A 290 8.23 -40.91 -48.54
N SER A 291 9.54 -41.14 -48.68
CA SER A 291 10.40 -42.25 -48.25
C SER A 291 11.89 -41.84 -48.27
N GLN A 292 12.70 -42.73 -47.70
CA GLN A 292 14.16 -42.79 -47.55
C GLN A 292 15.03 -42.44 -48.79
N SER A 293 16.24 -41.93 -48.53
CA SER A 293 17.56 -42.58 -48.79
C SER A 293 18.67 -41.67 -49.39
N SER A 294 19.83 -41.76 -48.72
CA SER A 294 21.23 -41.77 -49.20
C SER A 294 21.91 -40.59 -49.95
N SER A 295 23.11 -40.30 -49.40
CA SER A 295 24.42 -40.05 -50.04
C SER A 295 24.79 -38.66 -50.59
N SER A 296 25.64 -37.99 -49.79
CA SER A 296 27.00 -37.45 -50.07
C SER A 296 27.30 -36.58 -51.30
N GLY A 297 27.97 -35.45 -51.02
CA GLY A 297 28.87 -34.71 -51.92
C GLY A 297 28.63 -33.19 -51.90
N SER A 298 29.44 -32.42 -51.16
CA SER A 298 30.45 -31.47 -51.69
C SER A 298 29.83 -30.32 -52.52
N THR A 299 29.97 -29.01 -52.27
CA THR A 299 31.13 -28.21 -51.85
C THR A 299 30.67 -26.72 -51.77
N GLY A 300 31.35 -25.91 -50.95
CA GLY A 300 31.52 -24.45 -51.16
C GLY A 300 30.78 -23.55 -50.16
N THR A 301 31.48 -23.00 -49.15
CA THR A 301 31.87 -21.56 -49.01
C THR A 301 30.66 -20.63 -48.82
N GLU A 302 30.54 -19.74 -47.84
CA GLU A 302 31.50 -19.02 -47.00
C GLU A 302 30.65 -18.22 -45.97
N GLU A 303 30.89 -18.33 -44.67
CA GLU A 303 30.30 -17.41 -43.68
C GLU A 303 31.32 -17.18 -42.55
N THR A 304 31.73 -15.92 -42.38
CA THR A 304 32.67 -15.45 -41.35
C THR A 304 31.88 -14.62 -40.31
N PRO A 305 32.24 -14.66 -39.00
CA PRO A 305 31.27 -14.62 -37.93
C PRO A 305 31.19 -13.30 -37.13
N SER A 306 30.15 -13.22 -36.30
CA SER A 306 29.87 -12.21 -35.28
C SER A 306 30.89 -12.15 -34.12
N PRO A 307 31.03 -11.00 -33.42
CA PRO A 307 32.09 -10.76 -32.43
C PRO A 307 31.81 -11.35 -31.03
N PRO A 308 32.87 -11.53 -30.19
CA PRO A 308 32.81 -12.31 -28.95
C PRO A 308 32.36 -11.51 -27.72
N GLY A 309 31.68 -12.20 -26.79
CA GLY A 309 31.37 -11.72 -25.44
C GLY A 309 32.51 -11.96 -24.41
N PRO A 310 32.49 -11.27 -23.26
CA PRO A 310 33.60 -11.25 -22.30
C PRO A 310 33.64 -12.47 -21.35
N PRO A 311 34.83 -12.83 -20.81
CA PRO A 311 35.07 -14.09 -20.12
C PRO A 311 34.73 -14.08 -18.62
N SER A 312 34.36 -15.26 -18.11
CA SER A 312 34.27 -15.60 -16.67
C SER A 312 35.54 -16.35 -16.21
N PRO A 313 36.00 -16.20 -14.95
CA PRO A 313 37.25 -16.80 -14.48
C PRO A 313 37.10 -18.27 -14.04
N PRO A 314 38.18 -19.09 -14.10
CA PRO A 314 38.14 -20.51 -13.76
C PRO A 314 38.51 -20.79 -12.29
N GLU A 315 37.97 -21.89 -11.76
CA GLU A 315 38.41 -22.56 -10.53
C GLU A 315 39.37 -23.74 -10.82
N ARG A 316 40.12 -24.10 -9.76
CA ARG A 316 40.92 -25.33 -9.45
C ARG A 316 42.42 -25.32 -9.76
N PRO A 317 43.27 -26.17 -9.12
CA PRO A 317 43.09 -27.04 -7.92
C PRO A 317 44.24 -26.95 -6.88
N SER A 318 44.09 -27.73 -5.80
CA SER A 318 45.00 -28.07 -4.71
C SER A 318 46.31 -28.78 -5.09
N GLY A 319 47.39 -28.55 -4.33
CA GLY A 319 48.66 -29.30 -4.37
C GLY A 319 49.62 -28.96 -3.20
N THR A 320 50.36 -29.95 -2.76
CA THR A 320 50.92 -30.21 -1.41
C THR A 320 52.44 -29.93 -1.29
N GLY A 321 52.95 -29.62 -0.08
CA GLY A 321 54.16 -30.30 0.48
C GLY A 321 55.47 -29.50 0.74
N ALA A 322 56.06 -29.80 1.91
CA ALA A 322 57.43 -29.58 2.44
C ALA A 322 57.81 -28.18 2.99
N ALA A 323 58.59 -27.95 4.07
CA ALA A 323 59.13 -28.64 5.26
C ALA A 323 60.45 -27.90 5.62
N HIS A 324 60.62 -27.41 6.87
CA HIS A 324 61.85 -27.47 7.71
C HIS A 324 61.78 -26.50 8.91
N ALA A 325 62.08 -27.03 10.11
CA ALA A 325 62.23 -26.34 11.40
C ALA A 325 63.71 -25.97 11.69
N PRO A 326 64.06 -25.27 12.81
CA PRO A 326 64.21 -25.95 14.11
C PRO A 326 63.86 -25.12 15.39
N VAL A 327 63.83 -25.86 16.52
CA VAL A 327 63.53 -25.52 17.94
C VAL A 327 64.78 -24.94 18.68
N PRO A 328 64.68 -24.38 19.92
CA PRO A 328 64.71 -25.15 21.20
C PRO A 328 63.63 -24.65 22.22
N ALA A 329 62.92 -25.44 23.04
CA ALA A 329 63.24 -26.38 24.14
C ALA A 329 63.49 -25.72 25.52
N VAL A 330 63.08 -26.44 26.60
CA VAL A 330 63.24 -26.25 28.07
C VAL A 330 62.01 -25.62 28.78
N ALA A 331 61.44 -26.11 29.88
CA ALA A 331 61.45 -27.39 30.63
C ALA A 331 60.36 -27.32 31.73
N ASP A 332 60.18 -28.47 32.38
CA ASP A 332 59.11 -28.97 33.25
C ASP A 332 58.84 -28.31 34.63
N GLU A 333 57.65 -28.68 35.12
CA GLU A 333 57.22 -29.01 36.51
C GLU A 333 57.93 -28.40 37.72
N GLU A 334 57.14 -27.76 38.62
CA GLU A 334 56.91 -28.30 39.97
C GLU A 334 55.72 -27.60 40.67
N SER A 335 55.08 -28.40 41.52
CA SER A 335 53.87 -28.22 42.33
C SER A 335 54.06 -27.38 43.59
N GLU A 336 53.02 -26.66 44.03
CA GLU A 336 52.70 -26.48 45.47
C GLU A 336 51.17 -26.40 45.71
N GLU A 337 50.68 -27.33 46.54
CA GLU A 337 49.42 -27.26 47.28
C GLU A 337 49.56 -26.30 48.47
N GLU A 338 48.57 -25.42 48.71
CA GLU A 338 47.74 -25.45 49.93
C GLU A 338 46.76 -24.25 50.02
N SER A 339 45.49 -24.59 50.27
CA SER A 339 44.46 -23.85 51.03
C SER A 339 43.89 -22.53 50.45
N GLY A 340 42.58 -22.26 50.49
CA GLY A 340 41.47 -22.99 51.10
C GLY A 340 40.11 -22.29 50.91
N LEU A 341 39.07 -23.13 50.89
CA LEU A 341 37.65 -22.87 51.21
C LEU A 341 36.76 -21.98 50.32
N GLY A 342 37.26 -21.06 49.49
CA GLY A 342 36.35 -20.16 48.73
C GLY A 342 35.65 -20.79 47.52
N SER A 343 36.38 -21.56 46.72
CA SER A 343 35.96 -21.92 45.35
C SER A 343 34.95 -23.08 45.29
N GLY A 344 35.09 -24.07 46.18
CA GLY A 344 34.18 -25.22 46.24
C GLY A 344 32.77 -24.86 46.73
N ILE A 345 32.66 -23.90 47.65
CA ILE A 345 31.37 -23.42 48.15
C ILE A 345 30.62 -22.68 47.04
N VAL A 346 31.31 -21.88 46.23
CA VAL A 346 30.68 -21.17 45.10
C VAL A 346 30.15 -22.17 44.08
N LEU A 347 30.91 -23.22 43.76
CA LEU A 347 30.45 -24.26 42.84
C LEU A 347 29.23 -25.02 43.41
N LEU A 348 29.24 -25.36 44.70
CA LEU A 348 28.12 -26.02 45.37
C LEU A 348 26.88 -25.13 45.47
N VAL A 349 27.05 -23.83 45.73
CA VAL A 349 25.94 -22.86 45.77
C VAL A 349 25.33 -22.67 44.39
N VAL A 350 26.16 -22.58 43.33
CA VAL A 350 25.68 -22.49 41.95
C VAL A 350 24.94 -23.77 41.54
N LEU A 351 25.47 -24.95 41.90
CA LEU A 351 24.83 -26.24 41.63
C LEU A 351 23.51 -26.38 42.41
N ALA A 352 23.49 -25.97 43.68
CA ALA A 352 22.30 -25.97 44.52
C ALA A 352 21.22 -25.02 43.98
N LEU A 353 21.59 -23.81 43.56
CA LEU A 353 20.68 -22.86 42.92
C LEU A 353 20.13 -23.40 41.59
N ALA A 354 20.96 -24.06 40.79
CA ALA A 354 20.53 -24.68 39.54
C ALA A 354 19.53 -25.83 39.76
N LEU A 355 19.77 -26.67 40.77
CA LEU A 355 18.86 -27.76 41.15
C LEU A 355 17.56 -27.25 41.76
N LEU A 356 17.63 -26.21 42.61
CA LEU A 356 16.45 -25.56 43.20
C LEU A 356 15.54 -25.01 42.09
N ARG A 357 16.13 -24.28 41.12
CA ARG A 357 15.42 -23.67 39.99
C ARG A 357 14.77 -24.71 39.06
N ARG A 358 15.48 -25.79 38.72
CA ARG A 358 14.99 -26.75 37.72
C ARG A 358 14.04 -27.81 38.28
N ARG A 359 14.23 -28.25 39.52
CA ARG A 359 13.57 -29.47 40.03
C ARG A 359 12.61 -29.22 41.19
N ILE A 360 12.86 -28.20 42.01
CA ILE A 360 12.11 -27.97 43.26
C ILE A 360 11.06 -26.86 43.10
N VAL A 361 11.41 -25.74 42.45
CA VAL A 361 10.48 -24.60 42.28
C VAL A 361 9.20 -24.97 41.48
N PRO A 362 9.24 -25.72 40.36
CA PRO A 362 8.03 -26.04 39.59
C PRO A 362 6.97 -26.91 40.29
N PRO A 363 7.32 -27.95 41.10
CA PRO A 363 6.34 -28.66 41.91
C PRO A 363 5.92 -27.86 43.16
N LEU A 364 6.81 -27.03 43.73
CA LEU A 364 6.50 -26.23 44.92
C LEU A 364 5.43 -25.17 44.63
N ILE A 365 5.50 -24.46 43.49
CA ILE A 365 4.48 -23.48 43.09
C ILE A 365 3.10 -24.18 42.93
N ARG A 366 3.08 -25.36 42.31
CA ARG A 366 1.85 -26.16 42.13
C ARG A 366 1.28 -26.69 43.45
N TRP A 367 2.13 -27.04 44.40
CA TRP A 367 1.72 -27.47 45.75
C TRP A 367 1.23 -26.30 46.61
N LEU A 368 1.92 -25.15 46.56
CA LEU A 368 1.60 -23.94 47.32
C LEU A 368 0.23 -23.36 46.92
N HIS A 369 -0.08 -23.36 45.62
CA HIS A 369 -1.37 -22.92 45.11
C HIS A 369 -2.53 -23.83 45.53
N ARG A 370 -2.24 -25.07 45.95
CA ARG A 370 -3.22 -26.08 46.37
C ARG A 370 -3.61 -25.97 47.86
N ILE A 371 -2.75 -25.38 48.70
CA ILE A 371 -2.92 -25.37 50.16
C ILE A 371 -3.35 -23.99 50.69
N SER A 372 -2.88 -22.89 50.09
CA SER A 372 -3.33 -21.55 50.50
C SER A 372 -3.20 -20.51 49.36
N PRO A 373 -4.33 -20.08 48.74
CA PRO A 373 -4.29 -19.17 47.58
C PRO A 373 -3.82 -17.75 47.93
N THR A 374 -3.91 -17.34 49.19
CA THR A 374 -3.48 -16.01 49.68
C THR A 374 -1.97 -15.90 49.88
N LEU A 375 -1.31 -17.00 50.25
CA LEU A 375 0.15 -17.08 50.46
C LEU A 375 0.90 -17.26 49.13
N GLY A 376 0.32 -18.00 48.18
CA GLY A 376 0.84 -18.14 46.81
C GLY A 376 1.04 -16.79 46.12
N LYS A 377 0.00 -15.94 46.12
CA LYS A 377 0.04 -14.59 45.53
C LYS A 377 1.05 -13.64 46.18
N ARG A 378 1.41 -13.86 47.45
CA ARG A 378 2.42 -13.04 48.15
C ARG A 378 3.86 -13.50 47.90
N LEU A 379 4.08 -14.79 47.68
CA LEU A 379 5.41 -15.39 47.49
C LEU A 379 5.81 -15.56 46.02
N GLU A 380 4.86 -15.47 45.09
CA GLU A 380 5.08 -15.52 43.65
C GLU A 380 6.19 -14.59 43.13
N PRO A 381 6.21 -13.27 43.47
CA PRO A 381 7.26 -12.39 42.97
C PRO A 381 8.65 -12.73 43.52
N ALA A 382 8.74 -13.22 44.76
CA ALA A 382 10.00 -13.64 45.36
C ALA A 382 10.53 -14.95 44.73
N LEU A 383 9.64 -15.90 44.45
CA LEU A 383 9.99 -17.17 43.80
C LEU A 383 10.39 -16.97 42.32
N MET A 384 9.75 -16.03 41.62
CA MET A 384 10.10 -15.67 40.24
C MET A 384 11.42 -14.89 40.15
N ALA A 385 11.73 -14.04 41.12
CA ALA A 385 13.04 -13.38 41.22
C ALA A 385 14.17 -14.41 41.41
N VAL A 386 13.94 -15.47 42.18
CA VAL A 386 14.88 -16.58 42.35
C VAL A 386 14.98 -17.45 41.10
N ALA A 387 13.96 -17.49 40.23
CA ALA A 387 13.96 -18.22 38.97
C ALA A 387 14.61 -17.44 37.80
N ALA A 388 14.62 -16.10 37.85
CA ALA A 388 15.17 -15.25 36.80
C ALA A 388 16.70 -15.42 36.66
N ARG A 389 17.19 -15.52 35.41
CA ARG A 389 18.63 -15.51 35.11
C ARG A 389 19.21 -14.14 35.50
N PRO A 390 20.44 -14.06 36.03
CA PRO A 390 21.16 -12.79 36.03
C PRO A 390 21.40 -12.40 34.56
N SER A 391 20.63 -11.43 34.07
CA SER A 391 20.90 -10.78 32.79
C SER A 391 22.21 -10.02 32.91
N LYS A 392 23.16 -10.33 32.03
CA LYS A 392 24.36 -9.50 31.80
C LYS A 392 23.90 -8.04 31.60
N PRO A 393 24.60 -7.05 32.18
CA PRO A 393 24.35 -5.66 31.83
C PRO A 393 24.68 -5.44 30.35
N GLU A 394 23.77 -4.78 29.64
CA GLU A 394 23.97 -4.27 28.28
C GLU A 394 25.23 -3.38 28.22
N PRO A 395 26.08 -3.50 27.20
CA PRO A 395 27.14 -2.55 26.98
C PRO A 395 26.56 -1.29 26.33
N SER A 396 26.30 -0.27 27.15
CA SER A 396 26.04 1.10 26.72
C SER A 396 27.30 1.72 26.12
N THR A 397 27.63 1.43 24.86
CA THR A 397 28.62 2.18 24.07
C THR A 397 28.35 2.04 22.57
N GLN A 398 27.33 2.74 22.05
CA GLN A 398 27.18 3.01 20.61
C GLN A 398 26.92 4.49 20.28
N LEU A 399 27.31 5.40 21.18
CA LEU A 399 27.24 6.84 20.90
C LEU A 399 28.21 7.33 19.80
N PRO A 400 29.42 6.77 19.60
CA PRO A 400 30.30 7.20 18.51
C PRO A 400 29.91 6.63 17.14
N GLU A 401 29.36 5.41 17.07
CA GLU A 401 28.92 4.81 15.80
C GLU A 401 27.67 5.49 15.24
N LEU A 402 26.72 5.90 16.10
CA LEU A 402 25.55 6.65 15.67
C LEU A 402 25.92 8.05 15.17
N LEU A 403 26.89 8.71 15.81
CA LEU A 403 27.44 9.99 15.32
C LEU A 403 28.10 9.83 13.95
N ALA A 404 28.93 8.80 13.78
CA ALA A 404 29.59 8.51 12.50
C ALA A 404 28.58 8.18 11.38
N LEU A 405 27.49 7.47 11.69
CA LEU A 405 26.41 7.18 10.75
C LEU A 405 25.61 8.43 10.37
N THR A 406 25.28 9.30 11.32
CA THR A 406 24.59 10.56 11.04
C THR A 406 25.45 11.51 10.18
N GLU A 407 26.76 11.56 10.40
CA GLU A 407 27.67 12.37 9.60
C GLU A 407 27.83 11.82 8.17
N ARG A 408 27.81 10.49 8.01
CA ARG A 408 27.83 9.83 6.70
C ARG A 408 26.54 10.08 5.91
N LEU A 409 25.39 10.05 6.58
CA LEU A 409 24.08 10.36 5.97
C LEU A 409 23.99 11.83 5.55
N GLN A 410 24.45 12.77 6.37
CA GLN A 410 24.47 14.19 6.01
C GLN A 410 25.38 14.51 4.80
N ARG A 411 26.50 13.78 4.64
CA ARG A 411 27.35 13.93 3.43
C ARG A 411 26.71 13.37 2.18
N LEU A 412 25.94 12.28 2.29
CA LEU A 412 25.19 11.72 1.17
C LEU A 412 24.09 12.67 0.70
N ASP A 413 23.37 13.29 1.64
CA ASP A 413 22.25 14.19 1.35
C ASP A 413 22.71 15.46 0.59
N ARG A 414 23.86 16.03 0.96
CA ARG A 414 24.48 17.14 0.21
C ARG A 414 24.90 16.76 -1.20
N ARG A 415 25.35 15.52 -1.43
CA ARG A 415 25.75 15.07 -2.77
C ARG A 415 24.53 14.82 -3.66
N VAL A 416 23.44 14.31 -3.09
CA VAL A 416 22.17 14.13 -3.81
C VAL A 416 21.56 15.49 -4.18
N GLY A 417 21.53 16.46 -3.24
CA GLY A 417 21.04 17.81 -3.53
C GLY A 417 21.85 18.54 -4.61
N ASN A 418 23.17 18.35 -4.66
CA ASN A 418 24.00 18.94 -5.73
C ASN A 418 23.77 18.28 -7.10
N VAL A 419 23.40 16.99 -7.14
CA VAL A 419 23.05 16.29 -8.38
C VAL A 419 21.66 16.70 -8.87
N GLU A 420 20.69 16.88 -7.96
CA GLU A 420 19.36 17.39 -8.30
C GLU A 420 19.40 18.84 -8.80
N SER A 421 20.26 19.68 -8.21
CA SER A 421 20.50 21.05 -8.71
C SER A 421 21.14 21.08 -10.09
N CYS A 422 21.93 20.06 -10.44
CA CYS A 422 22.56 19.95 -11.75
C CYS A 422 21.54 19.48 -12.82
N LEU A 423 20.68 18.53 -12.46
CA LEU A 423 19.62 17.98 -13.32
C LEU A 423 18.46 18.95 -13.58
N THR A 424 18.26 19.93 -12.71
CA THR A 424 17.19 20.96 -12.84
C THR A 424 17.69 22.29 -13.40
N SER A 425 18.99 22.42 -13.68
CA SER A 425 19.56 23.65 -14.23
C SER A 425 19.17 23.86 -15.71
N ARG A 426 18.90 25.12 -16.09
CA ARG A 426 18.54 25.52 -17.47
C ARG A 426 19.61 25.14 -18.51
N GLU A 427 20.88 25.02 -18.12
CA GLU A 427 21.98 24.66 -19.02
C GLU A 427 21.94 23.18 -19.45
N PHE A 428 21.49 22.27 -18.57
CA PHE A 428 21.39 20.84 -18.91
C PHE A 428 20.30 20.57 -19.96
N HIS A 429 19.18 21.31 -19.90
CA HIS A 429 18.11 21.23 -20.89
C HIS A 429 18.54 21.75 -22.27
N LEU A 430 19.39 22.79 -22.32
CA LEU A 430 19.95 23.34 -23.57
C LEU A 430 20.93 22.37 -24.24
N HIS A 431 21.77 21.68 -23.46
CA HIS A 431 22.73 20.71 -23.99
C HIS A 431 22.03 19.48 -24.61
N ARG A 432 20.95 19.00 -23.99
CA ARG A 432 20.16 17.86 -24.52
C ARG A 432 19.36 18.23 -25.78
N GLN A 433 18.91 19.48 -25.90
CA GLN A 433 18.23 19.97 -27.10
C GLN A 433 19.19 20.14 -28.28
N LEU A 434 20.44 20.57 -28.03
CA LEU A 434 21.48 20.67 -29.05
C LEU A 434 21.94 19.29 -29.55
N GLU A 435 22.15 18.30 -28.67
CA GLU A 435 22.47 16.92 -29.08
C GLU A 435 21.33 16.24 -29.86
N ALA A 436 20.07 16.61 -29.60
CA ALA A 436 18.92 16.09 -30.33
C ALA A 436 18.77 16.71 -31.74
N LEU A 437 19.24 17.95 -31.92
CA LEU A 437 19.29 18.63 -33.22
C LEU A 437 20.43 18.12 -34.11
N ASP A 438 21.57 17.75 -33.53
CA ASP A 438 22.73 17.21 -34.27
C ASP A 438 22.55 15.74 -34.72
N ARG A 439 21.54 15.04 -34.20
CA ARG A 439 21.20 13.65 -34.57
C ARG A 439 20.11 13.51 -35.65
N GLN A 440 19.65 14.60 -36.26
CA GLN A 440 18.82 14.51 -37.47
C GLN A 440 19.70 14.49 -38.72
N PRO A 441 19.88 13.34 -39.42
CA PRO A 441 20.37 13.37 -40.79
C PRO A 441 19.28 13.94 -41.69
N GLY A 442 19.67 14.85 -42.59
CA GLY A 442 18.80 15.46 -43.59
C GLY A 442 18.33 14.53 -44.70
#